data_AF-Q2UJ51-F1
#
_entry.id   AF-Q2UJ51-F1
#
_cell.length_a   1.000
_cell.length_b   1.000
_cell.length_c   1.000
_cell.angle_alpha   90.00
_cell.angle_beta   90.00
_cell.angle_gamma   90.00
#
_symmetry.space_group_name_H-M   'P 1'
#
loop_
_entity.id
_entity.type
_entity.pdbx_description
1 polymer ?
#
loop_
_entity_poly.entity_id
_entity_poly.type
_entity_poly.pdbx_seq_one_letter_code
_entity_poly.pdbx_strand_id
1 'polypeptide(L)'
;MLVFLSPQLESLAFCPLGLQQPSEIYLFENFLRRSINDKRDVAGLKNLRSVRFLSDIDNTADDCTLYWDYDVHDCLNLIRELPAIESARFEAIQPNRNVGMWPPPRSANYTDIMLYHCIMHSPEELDIIIQSAKRLRKFAFTVGGRFELDYDVSPVSAIHLLKSLLTHQHTLEELDLDIQAHVTFREMFDEDRGASWGGLYEEVDEGLQDWVAQREKVLIVESLAPECALRSFPNLKHLSIGTHVLYCYARGFGAGRLKEPFSLVDNLPPHLESLRIYGYGLPGEYPHKYKESLDLDVEAQIANLLEQKDAKLPSLKVIEGIDTPIPHGHTVEDCDDEHLLWQREDYDWGAGFDS
;
A
#
# COMPACT_ATOMS: atom_id res chain seq x y z
N MET A 1 22.34 15.43 18.01
CA MET A 1 22.25 14.46 16.90
C MET A 1 22.91 13.15 17.33
N LEU A 2 22.10 12.22 17.85
CA LEU A 2 22.55 10.94 18.42
C LEU A 2 22.92 9.89 17.35
N VAL A 3 22.43 10.05 16.11
CA VAL A 3 22.65 9.09 15.01
C VAL A 3 24.13 8.91 14.63
N PHE A 4 24.95 9.96 14.74
CA PHE A 4 26.41 9.85 14.57
C PHE A 4 27.10 9.03 15.67
N LEU A 5 26.48 8.95 16.86
CA LEU A 5 27.03 8.27 18.03
C LEU A 5 26.54 6.81 18.12
N SER A 6 25.64 6.39 17.23
CA SER A 6 25.04 5.06 17.20
C SER A 6 25.45 4.30 15.95
N PRO A 7 26.68 3.75 15.88
CA PRO A 7 27.17 3.01 14.72
C PRO A 7 26.40 1.70 14.46
N GLN A 8 25.57 1.25 15.39
CA GLN A 8 24.71 0.06 15.28
C GLN A 8 23.23 0.41 15.13
N LEU A 9 22.92 1.63 14.66
CA LEU A 9 21.54 2.02 14.42
C LEU A 9 20.96 1.20 13.25
N GLU A 10 20.00 0.33 13.55
CA GLU A 10 19.32 -0.52 12.56
C GLU A 10 17.92 -0.03 12.21
N SER A 11 17.27 0.70 13.12
CA SER A 11 15.91 1.19 12.92
C SER A 11 15.80 2.65 13.35
N LEU A 12 15.02 3.42 12.61
CA LEU A 12 14.79 4.83 12.90
C LEU A 12 13.34 5.21 12.62
N ALA A 13 12.74 5.96 13.52
CA ALA A 13 11.46 6.63 13.30
C ALA A 13 11.65 8.15 13.36
N PHE A 14 11.03 8.90 12.45
CA PHE A 14 11.03 10.36 12.50
C PHE A 14 9.79 10.97 11.84
N CYS A 15 9.40 12.14 12.35
CA CYS A 15 8.32 13.00 11.84
C CYS A 15 8.70 13.62 10.48
N PRO A 16 7.76 14.23 9.74
CA PRO A 16 8.07 14.77 8.42
C PRO A 16 9.18 15.80 8.50
N LEU A 17 9.95 15.85 7.42
CA LEU A 17 11.19 16.62 7.32
C LEU A 17 10.94 18.13 7.10
N GLY A 18 9.70 18.59 7.33
CA GLY A 18 9.20 19.93 7.06
C GLY A 18 9.66 20.54 5.74
N LEU A 19 9.61 19.75 4.67
CA LEU A 19 9.93 20.20 3.30
C LEU A 19 9.07 21.39 2.85
N GLN A 20 7.94 21.60 3.52
CA GLN A 20 6.96 22.66 3.28
C GLN A 20 7.20 23.96 4.07
N GLN A 21 8.04 23.95 5.12
CA GLN A 21 8.35 25.17 5.91
C GLN A 21 9.87 25.43 5.96
N PRO A 22 10.40 26.21 5.00
CA PRO A 22 11.83 26.58 4.94
C PRO A 22 12.36 27.32 6.17
N SER A 23 11.48 27.75 7.09
CA SER A 23 11.82 28.51 8.29
C SER A 23 12.44 27.66 9.39
N GLU A 24 12.23 26.35 9.38
CA GLU A 24 12.77 25.46 10.41
C GLU A 24 13.88 24.58 9.85
N ILE A 25 15.06 24.70 10.45
CA ILE A 25 16.22 23.89 10.07
C ILE A 25 15.99 22.49 10.64
N TYR A 26 15.41 21.58 9.84
CA TYR A 26 15.39 20.16 10.17
C TYR A 26 16.82 19.63 10.06
N LEU A 27 17.53 19.68 11.20
CA LEU A 27 18.93 19.29 11.32
C LEU A 27 19.16 17.86 10.83
N PHE A 28 18.18 16.97 11.03
CA PHE A 28 18.27 15.57 10.63
C PHE A 28 18.10 15.37 9.12
N GLU A 29 17.15 16.07 8.48
CA GLU A 29 17.00 16.08 7.03
C GLU A 29 18.27 16.57 6.34
N ASN A 30 18.76 17.74 6.75
CA ASN A 30 19.96 18.35 6.20
C ASN A 30 21.17 17.43 6.38
N PHE A 31 21.22 16.70 7.48
CA PHE A 31 22.25 15.70 7.71
C PHE A 31 22.12 14.49 6.78
N LEU A 32 20.92 13.92 6.60
CA LEU A 32 20.71 12.83 5.65
C LEU A 32 21.06 13.27 4.23
N ARG A 33 20.50 14.39 3.77
CA ARG A 33 20.78 14.96 2.43
C ARG A 33 22.27 15.19 2.22
N ARG A 34 22.98 15.83 3.17
CA ARG A 34 24.42 16.06 3.06
C ARG A 34 25.21 14.76 3.09
N SER A 35 24.82 13.80 3.92
CA SER A 35 25.53 12.53 4.03
C SER A 35 25.42 11.72 2.75
N ILE A 36 24.25 11.73 2.11
CA ILE A 36 23.99 11.05 0.85
C ILE A 36 24.67 11.79 -0.32
N ASN A 37 24.45 13.11 -0.47
CA ASN A 37 25.00 13.90 -1.57
C ASN A 37 26.53 13.94 -1.58
N ASP A 38 27.14 14.09 -0.40
CA ASP A 38 28.60 14.12 -0.27
C ASP A 38 29.21 12.71 -0.20
N LYS A 39 28.38 11.65 -0.33
CA LYS A 39 28.77 10.24 -0.14
C LYS A 39 29.59 10.02 1.12
N ARG A 40 29.23 10.72 2.20
CA ARG A 40 29.95 10.67 3.47
C ARG A 40 29.76 9.30 4.07
N ASP A 41 30.87 8.75 4.55
CA ASP A 41 30.85 7.54 5.34
C ASP A 41 30.29 7.85 6.74
N VAL A 42 28.98 7.70 6.88
CA VAL A 42 28.29 7.85 8.16
C VAL A 42 27.98 6.47 8.70
N ALA A 43 28.75 6.05 9.72
CA ALA A 43 28.62 4.73 10.33
C ALA A 43 27.19 4.38 10.74
N GLY A 44 26.44 5.34 11.30
CA GLY A 44 25.05 5.13 11.72
C GLY A 44 24.04 4.93 10.59
N LEU A 45 24.35 5.34 9.34
CA LEU A 45 23.47 5.14 8.18
C LEU A 45 23.80 3.87 7.39
N LYS A 46 24.99 3.31 7.58
CA LYS A 46 25.42 2.08 6.89
C LYS A 46 24.65 0.85 7.33
N ASN A 47 24.17 0.83 8.57
CA ASN A 47 23.46 -0.30 9.16
C ASN A 47 21.95 -0.07 9.25
N LEU A 48 21.46 1.09 8.79
CA LEU A 48 20.05 1.43 8.88
C LEU A 48 19.24 0.53 7.93
N ARG A 49 18.44 -0.35 8.53
CA ARG A 49 17.61 -1.38 7.89
C ARG A 49 16.15 -0.98 7.80
N SER A 50 15.64 -0.26 8.80
CA SER A 50 14.22 0.09 8.87
C SER A 50 14.02 1.58 9.11
N VAL A 51 13.14 2.19 8.32
CA VAL A 51 12.69 3.58 8.52
C VAL A 51 11.18 3.62 8.62
N ARG A 52 10.68 4.23 9.71
CA ARG A 52 9.26 4.53 9.93
C ARG A 52 9.06 6.04 9.89
N PHE A 53 8.25 6.49 8.94
CA PHE A 53 7.84 7.87 8.80
C PHE A 53 6.56 8.10 9.59
N LEU A 54 6.61 9.05 10.51
CA LEU A 54 5.50 9.39 11.41
C LEU A 54 4.82 10.65 10.89
N SER A 55 3.50 10.75 11.01
CA SER A 55 2.77 12.02 10.88
C SER A 55 3.34 13.07 11.85
N ASP A 56 3.20 14.35 11.50
CA ASP A 56 3.83 15.45 12.23
C ASP A 56 3.29 15.57 13.66
N ILE A 57 4.05 15.05 14.62
CA ILE A 57 3.68 15.08 16.05
C ILE A 57 3.62 16.52 16.58
N ASP A 58 4.35 17.46 15.94
CA ASP A 58 4.43 18.85 16.40
C ASP A 58 3.45 19.78 15.64
N ASN A 59 2.70 19.25 14.67
CA ASN A 59 1.64 20.01 14.04
C ASN A 59 0.45 20.12 14.99
N THR A 60 0.34 21.25 15.70
CA THR A 60 -0.81 21.54 16.58
C THR A 60 -2.16 21.58 15.85
N ALA A 61 -2.16 21.53 14.52
CA ALA A 61 -3.36 21.36 13.70
C ALA A 61 -3.65 19.89 13.30
N ASP A 62 -2.71 18.95 13.46
CA ASP A 62 -2.96 17.51 13.30
C ASP A 62 -3.57 16.95 14.59
N ASP A 63 -4.88 17.12 14.73
CA ASP A 63 -5.68 16.52 15.80
C ASP A 63 -5.91 15.01 15.61
N CYS A 64 -5.19 14.39 14.67
CA CYS A 64 -5.30 12.99 14.28
C CYS A 64 -6.63 12.58 13.64
N THR A 65 -7.53 13.52 13.35
CA THR A 65 -8.84 13.23 12.76
C THR A 65 -8.78 13.15 11.23
N LEU A 66 -7.96 14.02 10.61
CA LEU A 66 -7.86 14.18 9.17
C LEU A 66 -6.62 13.49 8.60
N TYR A 67 -6.71 13.07 7.35
CA TYR A 67 -5.53 12.84 6.53
C TYR A 67 -4.83 14.17 6.22
N TRP A 68 -3.51 14.18 6.38
CA TRP A 68 -2.66 15.31 6.04
C TRP A 68 -1.69 14.94 4.93
N ASP A 69 -1.43 15.92 4.06
CA ASP A 69 -0.42 15.83 3.02
C ASP A 69 0.96 15.56 3.63
N TYR A 70 1.64 14.56 3.09
CA TYR A 70 2.92 14.06 3.55
C TYR A 70 3.82 13.78 2.35
N ASP A 71 5.10 14.16 2.46
CA ASP A 71 6.04 14.09 1.34
C ASP A 71 6.62 12.67 1.16
N VAL A 72 5.75 11.69 0.88
CA VAL A 72 6.09 10.27 0.74
C VAL A 72 7.19 10.05 -0.30
N HIS A 73 7.06 10.68 -1.47
CA HIS A 73 8.01 10.51 -2.58
C HIS A 73 9.40 11.05 -2.24
N ASP A 74 9.47 12.20 -1.57
CA ASP A 74 10.74 12.77 -1.12
C ASP A 74 11.39 11.94 -0.01
N CYS A 75 10.58 11.42 0.91
CA CYS A 75 11.02 10.47 1.93
C CYS A 75 11.63 9.20 1.32
N LEU A 76 10.98 8.62 0.32
CA LEU A 76 11.52 7.48 -0.42
C LEU A 76 12.82 7.84 -1.13
N ASN A 77 12.90 9.00 -1.79
CA ASN A 77 14.12 9.48 -2.44
C ASN A 77 15.30 9.63 -1.48
N LEU A 78 15.02 10.04 -0.24
CA LEU A 78 16.03 10.21 0.78
C LEU A 78 16.65 8.87 1.20
N ILE A 79 15.86 7.80 1.30
CA ILE A 79 16.36 6.53 1.86
C ILE A 79 16.72 5.49 0.79
N ARG A 80 16.28 5.67 -0.46
CA ARG A 80 16.36 4.63 -1.51
C ARG A 80 17.77 4.08 -1.75
N GLU A 81 18.81 4.89 -1.59
CA GLU A 81 20.20 4.51 -1.90
C GLU A 81 20.98 4.03 -0.67
N LEU A 82 20.37 4.01 0.51
CA LEU A 82 21.01 3.52 1.72
C LEU A 82 21.41 2.04 1.54
N PRO A 83 22.61 1.63 1.98
CA PRO A 83 23.19 0.35 1.60
C PRO A 83 22.53 -0.86 2.28
N ALA A 84 22.05 -0.70 3.52
CA ALA A 84 21.45 -1.77 4.32
C ALA A 84 19.94 -1.64 4.47
N ILE A 85 19.30 -0.65 3.83
CA ILE A 85 17.86 -0.42 3.99
C ILE A 85 17.08 -1.62 3.45
N GLU A 86 16.12 -2.07 4.25
CA GLU A 86 15.22 -3.17 3.93
C GLU A 86 13.78 -2.70 3.90
N SER A 87 13.35 -1.87 4.85
CA SER A 87 11.94 -1.49 4.98
C SER A 87 11.70 0.00 5.09
N ALA A 88 10.66 0.48 4.40
CA ALA A 88 10.08 1.81 4.56
C ALA A 88 8.61 1.69 5.00
N ARG A 89 8.26 2.32 6.13
CA ARG A 89 6.92 2.29 6.71
C ARG A 89 6.34 3.70 6.84
N PHE A 90 5.08 3.83 6.49
CA PHE A 90 4.28 5.04 6.60
C PHE A 90 2.93 4.69 7.22
N GLU A 91 2.35 5.61 7.99
CA GLU A 91 1.09 5.37 8.70
C GLU A 91 0.22 6.61 8.75
N ALA A 92 -1.07 6.47 8.44
CA ALA A 92 -2.06 7.52 8.66
C ALA A 92 -1.75 8.81 7.88
N ILE A 93 -1.23 8.66 6.65
CA ILE A 93 -0.82 9.76 5.80
C ILE A 93 -1.46 9.71 4.41
N GLN A 94 -1.44 10.86 3.76
CA GLN A 94 -1.80 11.05 2.36
C GLN A 94 -0.60 11.65 1.63
N PRO A 95 -0.13 11.11 0.50
CA PRO A 95 0.96 11.71 -0.26
C PRO A 95 0.67 13.17 -0.65
N ASN A 96 1.70 14.00 -0.76
CA ASN A 96 1.53 15.38 -1.19
C ASN A 96 1.29 15.46 -2.71
N ARG A 97 0.37 16.32 -3.15
CA ARG A 97 0.15 16.60 -4.58
C ARG A 97 1.34 17.30 -5.24
N ASN A 98 2.06 18.13 -4.48
CA ASN A 98 3.21 18.88 -4.97
C ASN A 98 4.48 18.05 -4.81
N VAL A 99 4.71 17.14 -5.76
CA VAL A 99 5.87 16.26 -5.72
C VAL A 99 7.13 16.97 -6.20
N GLY A 100 8.14 17.07 -5.32
CA GLY A 100 9.43 17.64 -5.68
C GLY A 100 10.18 16.76 -6.67
N MET A 101 10.23 15.45 -6.43
CA MET A 101 10.83 14.48 -7.33
C MET A 101 10.17 13.10 -7.19
N TRP A 102 9.79 12.49 -8.32
CA TRP A 102 9.33 11.10 -8.32
C TRP A 102 10.51 10.13 -8.09
N PRO A 103 10.36 9.10 -7.22
CA PRO A 103 11.40 8.09 -7.07
C PRO A 103 11.59 7.32 -8.38
N PRO A 104 12.82 7.28 -8.94
CA PRO A 104 13.06 6.61 -10.22
C PRO A 104 12.73 5.11 -10.11
N PRO A 105 12.21 4.50 -11.18
CA PRO A 105 11.90 3.08 -11.19
C PRO A 105 13.17 2.25 -10.98
N ARG A 106 13.05 1.16 -10.21
CA ARG A 106 14.11 0.21 -9.86
C ARG A 106 15.38 0.86 -9.30
N SER A 107 15.24 1.94 -8.55
CA SER A 107 16.39 2.66 -7.99
C SER A 107 16.68 2.30 -6.54
N ALA A 108 15.68 1.87 -5.79
CA ALA A 108 15.77 1.69 -4.36
C ALA A 108 16.28 0.31 -3.91
N ASN A 109 17.01 0.30 -2.79
CA ASN A 109 17.56 -0.90 -2.16
C ASN A 109 16.59 -1.58 -1.18
N TYR A 110 15.56 -0.89 -0.69
CA TYR A 110 14.55 -1.50 0.19
C TYR A 110 13.78 -2.59 -0.56
N THR A 111 13.34 -3.59 0.19
CA THR A 111 12.53 -4.71 -0.30
C THR A 111 11.12 -4.72 0.26
N ASP A 112 10.88 -3.95 1.31
CA ASP A 112 9.64 -3.98 2.08
C ASP A 112 9.06 -2.56 2.14
N ILE A 113 7.82 -2.40 1.69
CA ILE A 113 7.11 -1.12 1.73
C ILE A 113 5.79 -1.34 2.43
N MET A 114 5.54 -0.55 3.47
CA MET A 114 4.29 -0.61 4.24
C MET A 114 3.65 0.77 4.33
N LEU A 115 2.41 0.87 3.86
CA LEU A 115 1.56 2.05 3.89
C LEU A 115 0.28 1.67 4.64
N TYR A 116 0.28 1.86 5.96
CA TYR A 116 -0.87 1.47 6.78
C TYR A 116 -1.81 2.65 7.01
N HIS A 117 -3.11 2.42 6.88
CA HIS A 117 -4.13 3.45 7.08
C HIS A 117 -3.81 4.68 6.23
N CYS A 118 -3.48 4.51 4.95
CA CYS A 118 -3.09 5.59 4.05
C CYS A 118 -4.12 5.75 2.94
N ILE A 119 -4.19 6.95 2.36
CA ILE A 119 -4.96 7.22 1.12
C ILE A 119 -4.04 7.78 0.04
N MET A 120 -4.51 7.83 -1.20
CA MET A 120 -3.73 8.24 -2.38
C MET A 120 -4.54 9.28 -3.15
N HIS A 121 -3.92 10.37 -3.62
CA HIS A 121 -4.65 11.36 -4.42
C HIS A 121 -4.91 10.89 -5.84
N SER A 122 -4.07 9.97 -6.34
CA SER A 122 -4.08 9.50 -7.71
C SER A 122 -3.79 8.00 -7.82
N PRO A 123 -4.36 7.30 -8.82
CA PRO A 123 -4.06 5.89 -9.07
C PRO A 123 -2.58 5.58 -9.35
N GLU A 124 -1.83 6.56 -9.87
CA GLU A 124 -0.42 6.44 -10.28
C GLU A 124 0.55 6.33 -9.08
N GLU A 125 0.20 6.92 -7.92
CA GLU A 125 1.08 6.97 -6.74
C GLU A 125 1.53 5.59 -6.28
N LEU A 126 0.62 4.61 -6.25
CA LEU A 126 0.94 3.24 -5.88
C LEU A 126 1.89 2.57 -6.88
N ASP A 127 1.70 2.80 -8.20
CA ASP A 127 2.64 2.28 -9.21
C ASP A 127 4.01 2.91 -8.99
N ILE A 128 4.09 4.22 -8.74
CA ILE A 128 5.35 4.92 -8.49
C ILE A 128 6.08 4.35 -7.27
N ILE A 129 5.37 4.15 -6.17
CA ILE A 129 5.92 3.60 -4.94
C ILE A 129 6.37 2.14 -5.17
N ILE A 130 5.57 1.30 -5.81
CA ILE A 130 5.90 -0.11 -6.06
C ILE A 130 7.10 -0.24 -7.01
N GLN A 131 7.14 0.57 -8.08
CA GLN A 131 8.21 0.51 -9.08
C GLN A 131 9.53 1.08 -8.57
N SER A 132 9.52 1.92 -7.53
CA SER A 132 10.76 2.48 -6.96
C SER A 132 11.74 1.40 -6.47
N ALA A 133 11.22 0.28 -5.94
CA ALA A 133 12.01 -0.85 -5.45
C ALA A 133 12.66 -1.64 -6.60
N LYS A 134 13.96 -1.95 -6.47
CA LYS A 134 14.64 -2.91 -7.37
C LYS A 134 14.03 -4.30 -7.28
N ARG A 135 13.65 -4.69 -6.07
CA ARG A 135 13.08 -5.99 -5.74
C ARG A 135 12.16 -5.83 -4.55
N LEU A 136 10.87 -6.09 -4.73
CA LEU A 136 9.88 -6.05 -3.66
C LEU A 136 9.62 -7.47 -3.15
N ARG A 137 9.73 -7.66 -1.85
CA ARG A 137 9.44 -8.91 -1.13
C ARG A 137 8.18 -8.78 -0.28
N LYS A 138 7.96 -7.61 0.33
CA LYS A 138 6.78 -7.35 1.15
C LYS A 138 6.12 -6.05 0.72
N PHE A 139 4.81 -6.10 0.52
CA PHE A 139 4.02 -4.91 0.24
C PHE A 139 2.77 -4.91 1.11
N ALA A 140 2.56 -3.82 1.84
CA ALA A 140 1.33 -3.58 2.58
C ALA A 140 0.74 -2.23 2.18
N PHE A 141 -0.55 -2.22 1.85
CA PHE A 141 -1.33 -1.02 1.68
C PHE A 141 -2.73 -1.24 2.26
N THR A 142 -3.01 -0.53 3.36
CA THR A 142 -4.32 -0.55 4.01
C THR A 142 -4.90 0.86 4.06
N VAL A 143 -6.21 0.97 3.84
CA VAL A 143 -6.94 2.24 3.83
C VAL A 143 -7.71 2.46 5.12
N GLY A 144 -8.28 3.65 5.25
CA GLY A 144 -9.20 3.99 6.33
C GLY A 144 -8.53 4.28 7.67
N GLY A 145 -9.35 4.69 8.65
CA GLY A 145 -8.89 5.09 9.98
C GLY A 145 -8.70 6.59 10.17
N ARG A 146 -8.97 7.42 9.16
CA ARG A 146 -9.09 8.88 9.28
C ARG A 146 -10.19 9.41 8.37
N PHE A 147 -10.60 10.65 8.60
CA PHE A 147 -11.56 11.37 7.76
C PHE A 147 -10.86 12.02 6.56
N GLU A 148 -11.55 12.05 5.42
CA GLU A 148 -11.08 12.62 4.15
C GLU A 148 -11.80 13.94 3.85
N LEU A 149 -11.05 15.04 3.72
CA LEU A 149 -11.60 16.40 3.61
C LEU A 149 -12.46 16.68 2.37
N ASP A 150 -12.19 15.98 1.26
CA ASP A 150 -12.74 16.33 -0.06
C ASP A 150 -14.11 15.67 -0.37
N TYR A 151 -14.76 15.03 0.62
CA TYR A 151 -16.07 14.36 0.53
C TYR A 151 -16.22 13.24 -0.51
N ASP A 152 -15.21 13.00 -1.37
CA ASP A 152 -15.15 11.87 -2.27
C ASP A 152 -14.05 10.92 -1.80
N VAL A 153 -14.31 9.62 -1.89
CA VAL A 153 -13.38 8.59 -1.43
C VAL A 153 -12.25 8.49 -2.43
N SER A 154 -11.02 8.78 -2.00
CA SER A 154 -9.80 8.62 -2.81
C SER A 154 -9.73 7.22 -3.43
N PRO A 155 -9.96 7.08 -4.74
CA PRO A 155 -10.18 5.77 -5.32
C PRO A 155 -8.86 5.06 -5.63
N VAL A 156 -8.86 3.75 -5.44
CA VAL A 156 -7.73 2.86 -5.75
C VAL A 156 -8.04 2.05 -6.99
N SER A 157 -7.19 2.16 -8.01
CA SER A 157 -7.30 1.30 -9.18
C SER A 157 -6.80 -0.12 -8.88
N ALA A 158 -7.73 -1.03 -8.67
CA ALA A 158 -7.44 -2.45 -8.44
C ALA A 158 -6.67 -3.08 -9.62
N ILE A 159 -6.95 -2.68 -10.86
CA ILE A 159 -6.27 -3.23 -12.05
C ILE A 159 -4.83 -2.71 -12.12
N HIS A 160 -4.62 -1.40 -11.97
CA HIS A 160 -3.28 -0.81 -12.04
C HIS A 160 -2.41 -1.28 -10.88
N LEU A 161 -2.96 -1.39 -9.68
CA LEU A 161 -2.26 -1.93 -8.53
C LEU A 161 -1.76 -3.36 -8.78
N LEU A 162 -2.63 -4.27 -9.24
CA LEU A 162 -2.24 -5.65 -9.53
C LEU A 162 -1.17 -5.72 -10.62
N LYS A 163 -1.31 -4.94 -11.71
CA LYS A 163 -0.29 -4.86 -12.78
C LYS A 163 1.06 -4.40 -12.23
N SER A 164 1.06 -3.41 -11.34
CA SER A 164 2.27 -2.89 -10.71
C SER A 164 2.93 -3.98 -9.85
N LEU A 165 2.16 -4.70 -9.04
CA LEU A 165 2.66 -5.80 -8.20
C LEU A 165 3.24 -6.96 -9.04
N LEU A 166 2.65 -7.27 -10.20
CA LEU A 166 3.12 -8.34 -11.10
C LEU A 166 4.52 -8.10 -11.67
N THR A 167 4.99 -6.85 -11.71
CA THR A 167 6.39 -6.54 -12.04
C THR A 167 7.38 -7.10 -11.02
N HIS A 168 6.89 -7.54 -9.84
CA HIS A 168 7.65 -8.21 -8.77
C HIS A 168 7.15 -9.64 -8.53
N GLN A 169 6.46 -10.27 -9.50
CA GLN A 169 5.79 -11.57 -9.31
C GLN A 169 6.70 -12.69 -8.75
N HIS A 170 7.98 -12.69 -9.12
CA HIS A 170 8.95 -13.69 -8.69
C HIS A 170 9.66 -13.33 -7.39
N THR A 171 9.42 -12.16 -6.82
CA THR A 171 10.12 -11.71 -5.62
C THR A 171 9.19 -11.42 -4.46
N LEU A 172 7.93 -11.14 -4.72
CA LEU A 172 6.91 -10.86 -3.72
C LEU A 172 6.59 -12.13 -2.92
N GLU A 173 6.74 -12.04 -1.60
CA GLU A 173 6.56 -13.11 -0.62
C GLU A 173 5.38 -12.81 0.32
N GLU A 174 5.12 -11.52 0.61
CA GLU A 174 4.03 -11.07 1.49
C GLU A 174 3.26 -9.91 0.84
N LEU A 175 1.93 -10.01 0.84
CA LEU A 175 1.02 -9.01 0.31
C LEU A 175 -0.12 -8.77 1.30
N ASP A 176 -0.28 -7.53 1.74
CA ASP A 176 -1.37 -7.09 2.63
C ASP A 176 -2.13 -5.93 1.98
N LEU A 177 -3.36 -6.20 1.51
CA LEU A 177 -4.19 -5.27 0.76
C LEU A 177 -5.59 -5.15 1.38
N ASP A 178 -5.74 -4.17 2.25
CA ASP A 178 -7.05 -3.78 2.78
C ASP A 178 -7.51 -2.50 2.10
N ILE A 179 -8.00 -2.64 0.87
CA ILE A 179 -8.35 -1.52 -0.02
C ILE A 179 -9.84 -1.52 -0.43
N GLN A 180 -10.62 -2.47 0.08
CA GLN A 180 -11.96 -2.79 -0.47
C GLN A 180 -12.88 -1.56 -0.48
N ALA A 181 -12.84 -0.75 0.58
CA ALA A 181 -13.65 0.47 0.68
C ALA A 181 -13.24 1.59 -0.29
N HIS A 182 -12.10 1.46 -0.97
CA HIS A 182 -11.60 2.47 -1.92
C HIS A 182 -11.57 1.95 -3.36
N VAL A 183 -11.93 0.70 -3.60
CA VAL A 183 -12.01 0.15 -4.96
C VAL A 183 -13.45 0.22 -5.47
N THR A 184 -13.63 0.76 -6.67
CA THR A 184 -14.96 0.83 -7.27
C THR A 184 -15.43 -0.55 -7.75
N PHE A 185 -16.70 -0.85 -7.50
CA PHE A 185 -17.32 -2.09 -7.96
C PHE A 185 -17.27 -2.26 -9.49
N ARG A 186 -17.42 -1.14 -10.22
CA ARG A 186 -17.33 -1.12 -11.69
C ARG A 186 -15.96 -1.64 -12.17
N GLU A 187 -14.88 -1.21 -11.53
CA GLU A 187 -13.53 -1.69 -11.88
C GLU A 187 -13.33 -3.17 -11.52
N MET A 188 -13.90 -3.62 -10.41
CA MET A 188 -13.79 -5.01 -9.96
C MET A 188 -14.53 -6.01 -10.86
N PHE A 189 -15.67 -5.63 -11.46
CA PHE A 189 -16.58 -6.58 -12.11
C PHE A 189 -16.99 -6.24 -13.55
N ASP A 190 -16.86 -4.99 -14.00
CA ASP A 190 -17.30 -4.50 -15.32
C ASP A 190 -16.17 -3.76 -16.09
N GLU A 191 -15.10 -4.51 -16.42
CA GLU A 191 -13.97 -4.00 -17.23
C GLU A 191 -14.38 -3.46 -18.60
N ASP A 192 -15.42 -4.02 -19.23
CA ASP A 192 -15.84 -3.65 -20.59
C ASP A 192 -16.37 -2.20 -20.64
N ARG A 193 -16.81 -1.66 -19.51
CA ARG A 193 -17.20 -0.26 -19.41
C ARG A 193 -16.05 0.68 -19.07
N GLY A 194 -14.85 0.16 -18.78
CA GLY A 194 -13.70 0.94 -18.34
C GLY A 194 -13.92 1.63 -17.01
N ALA A 195 -12.89 1.72 -16.19
CA ALA A 195 -12.91 2.67 -15.09
C ALA A 195 -12.81 4.08 -15.69
N SER A 196 -13.80 4.93 -15.41
CA SER A 196 -13.88 6.29 -15.96
C SER A 196 -12.95 7.24 -15.20
N TRP A 197 -11.66 6.91 -15.11
CA TRP A 197 -10.64 7.76 -14.48
C TRP A 197 -10.17 8.89 -15.41
N GLY A 198 -10.49 8.80 -16.71
CA GLY A 198 -10.20 9.83 -17.70
C GLY A 198 -11.12 11.04 -17.54
N GLY A 199 -10.73 11.99 -16.71
CA GLY A 199 -11.42 13.28 -16.58
C GLY A 199 -11.16 14.07 -15.31
N LEU A 200 -10.50 13.49 -14.28
CA LEU A 200 -10.27 14.17 -13.00
C LEU A 200 -8.89 14.83 -12.85
N TYR A 201 -7.95 14.57 -13.76
CA TYR A 201 -6.58 15.11 -13.69
C TYR A 201 -6.15 15.56 -15.10
N GLU A 202 -6.62 16.73 -15.54
CA GLU A 202 -6.32 17.32 -16.86
C GLU A 202 -5.00 18.12 -16.90
N GLU A 203 -4.31 18.28 -15.76
CA GLU A 203 -3.00 18.91 -15.75
C GLU A 203 -1.92 17.88 -16.09
N VAL A 204 -1.23 18.12 -17.22
CA VAL A 204 -0.11 17.29 -17.65
C VAL A 204 1.10 17.61 -16.77
N ASP A 205 1.34 16.78 -15.76
CA ASP A 205 2.61 16.79 -15.02
C ASP A 205 3.73 16.24 -15.93
N GLU A 206 4.58 17.13 -16.45
CA GLU A 206 5.75 16.77 -17.26
C GLU A 206 6.70 15.80 -16.52
N GLY A 207 6.85 15.96 -15.21
CA GLY A 207 7.68 15.09 -14.38
C GLY A 207 7.12 13.67 -14.30
N LEU A 208 5.80 13.52 -14.21
CA LEU A 208 5.13 12.23 -14.25
C LEU A 208 5.27 11.57 -15.63
N GLN A 209 5.15 12.33 -16.73
CA GLN A 209 5.36 11.80 -18.09
C GLN A 209 6.79 11.30 -18.30
N ASP A 210 7.78 12.06 -17.84
CA ASP A 210 9.18 11.64 -17.87
C ASP A 210 9.41 10.37 -17.03
N TRP A 211 8.75 10.26 -15.88
CA TRP A 211 8.81 9.09 -15.03
C TRP A 211 8.18 7.86 -15.72
N VAL A 212 6.99 8.00 -16.32
CA VAL A 212 6.33 6.94 -17.09
C VAL A 212 7.23 6.45 -18.23
N ALA A 213 7.85 7.37 -18.97
CA ALA A 213 8.79 7.02 -20.04
C ALA A 213 10.04 6.28 -19.53
N GLN A 214 10.54 6.62 -18.33
CA GLN A 214 11.63 5.87 -17.69
C GLN A 214 11.18 4.46 -17.28
N ARG A 215 10.00 4.33 -16.67
CA ARG A 215 9.41 3.05 -16.27
C ARG A 215 9.23 2.12 -17.46
N GLU A 216 8.65 2.61 -18.55
CA GLU A 216 8.45 1.80 -19.76
C GLU A 216 9.77 1.29 -20.33
N LYS A 217 10.81 2.13 -20.37
CA LYS A 217 12.15 1.69 -20.82
C LYS A 217 12.72 0.57 -19.96
N VAL A 218 12.49 0.62 -18.65
CA VAL A 218 12.94 -0.43 -17.72
C VAL A 218 12.12 -1.71 -17.88
N LEU A 219 10.79 -1.59 -17.95
CA LEU A 219 9.88 -2.73 -18.04
C LEU A 219 9.89 -3.41 -19.42
N ILE A 220 10.18 -2.71 -20.53
CA ILE A 220 10.32 -3.36 -21.86
C ILE A 220 11.46 -4.39 -21.87
N VAL A 221 12.49 -4.18 -21.04
CA VAL A 221 13.59 -5.15 -20.87
C VAL A 221 13.14 -6.38 -20.07
N GLU A 222 12.13 -6.22 -19.22
CA GLU A 222 11.58 -7.24 -18.33
C GLU A 222 10.28 -7.81 -18.95
N SER A 223 10.39 -8.90 -19.73
CA SER A 223 9.27 -9.60 -20.40
C SER A 223 7.92 -9.48 -19.67
N LEU A 224 6.90 -8.89 -20.33
CA LEU A 224 5.57 -8.70 -19.76
C LEU A 224 4.98 -10.00 -19.20
N ALA A 225 4.45 -9.92 -17.98
CA ALA A 225 3.76 -11.02 -17.30
C ALA A 225 2.53 -11.45 -18.14
N PRO A 226 2.39 -12.74 -18.46
CA PRO A 226 1.38 -13.19 -19.41
C PRO A 226 -0.05 -13.17 -18.83
N GLU A 227 -0.25 -13.09 -17.51
CA GLU A 227 -1.57 -13.13 -16.87
C GLU A 227 -1.70 -12.17 -15.68
N CYS A 228 -2.74 -11.33 -15.70
CA CYS A 228 -3.05 -10.35 -14.65
C CYS A 228 -3.95 -10.96 -13.56
N ALA A 229 -3.41 -11.87 -12.74
CA ALA A 229 -4.14 -12.63 -11.72
C ALA A 229 -3.27 -13.02 -10.51
N LEU A 230 -3.90 -13.38 -9.38
CA LEU A 230 -3.18 -13.81 -8.15
C LEU A 230 -2.33 -15.06 -8.33
N ARG A 231 -2.79 -16.05 -9.12
CA ARG A 231 -2.00 -17.26 -9.39
C ARG A 231 -0.62 -16.98 -10.01
N SER A 232 -0.42 -15.79 -10.58
CA SER A 232 0.84 -15.38 -11.20
C SER A 232 1.96 -15.07 -10.20
N PHE A 233 1.71 -15.10 -8.88
CA PHE A 233 2.74 -14.90 -7.86
C PHE A 233 3.28 -16.24 -7.32
N PRO A 234 4.31 -16.87 -7.95
CA PRO A 234 4.80 -18.17 -7.52
C PRO A 234 5.42 -18.17 -6.11
N ASN A 235 5.94 -17.04 -5.64
CA ASN A 235 6.65 -16.99 -4.35
C ASN A 235 5.83 -16.40 -3.20
N LEU A 236 4.57 -16.05 -3.43
CA LEU A 236 3.71 -15.46 -2.41
C LEU A 236 3.32 -16.53 -1.37
N LYS A 237 3.65 -16.25 -0.11
CA LYS A 237 3.41 -17.11 1.05
C LYS A 237 2.34 -16.57 1.97
N HIS A 238 2.29 -15.25 2.12
CA HIS A 238 1.38 -14.59 3.05
C HIS A 238 0.52 -13.60 2.28
N LEU A 239 -0.79 -13.82 2.28
CA LEU A 239 -1.77 -12.96 1.63
C LEU A 239 -2.80 -12.49 2.66
N SER A 240 -2.90 -11.19 2.85
CA SER A 240 -3.98 -10.53 3.59
C SER A 240 -4.74 -9.65 2.60
N ILE A 241 -6.05 -9.82 2.47
CA ILE A 241 -6.79 -9.15 1.38
C ILE A 241 -8.29 -9.02 1.67
N GLY A 242 -8.89 -7.93 1.19
CA GLY A 242 -10.35 -7.74 1.23
C GLY A 242 -11.11 -8.81 0.43
N THR A 243 -12.25 -9.25 0.96
CA THR A 243 -13.01 -10.39 0.42
C THR A 243 -13.37 -10.25 -1.07
N HIS A 244 -13.85 -9.08 -1.50
CA HIS A 244 -14.22 -8.84 -2.91
C HIS A 244 -12.98 -8.67 -3.79
N VAL A 245 -11.94 -8.03 -3.27
CA VAL A 245 -10.67 -7.85 -3.98
C VAL A 245 -10.00 -9.21 -4.23
N LEU A 246 -10.07 -10.13 -3.26
CA LEU A 246 -9.63 -11.52 -3.39
C LEU A 246 -10.34 -12.23 -4.55
N TYR A 247 -11.68 -12.15 -4.58
CA TYR A 247 -12.47 -12.73 -5.66
C TYR A 247 -12.04 -12.19 -7.03
N CYS A 248 -11.92 -10.87 -7.16
CA CYS A 248 -11.54 -10.21 -8.41
C CYS A 248 -10.13 -10.58 -8.86
N TYR A 249 -9.15 -10.53 -7.96
CA TYR A 249 -7.77 -10.81 -8.33
C TYR A 249 -7.53 -12.30 -8.61
N ALA A 250 -8.25 -13.21 -7.95
CA ALA A 250 -8.21 -14.63 -8.28
C ALA A 250 -8.81 -14.91 -9.67
N ARG A 251 -9.93 -14.24 -10.00
CA ARG A 251 -10.53 -14.31 -11.33
C ARG A 251 -9.62 -13.72 -12.41
N GLY A 252 -8.85 -12.69 -12.07
CA GLY A 252 -7.93 -11.98 -12.95
C GLY A 252 -8.61 -10.96 -13.87
N PHE A 253 -7.81 -10.20 -14.60
CA PHE A 253 -8.26 -9.12 -15.49
C PHE A 253 -7.79 -9.31 -16.94
N GLY A 254 -8.42 -8.59 -17.86
CA GLY A 254 -8.09 -8.57 -19.28
C GLY A 254 -8.14 -9.94 -19.95
N ALA A 255 -7.16 -10.24 -20.82
CA ALA A 255 -7.11 -11.50 -21.56
C ALA A 255 -6.96 -12.75 -20.64
N GLY A 256 -6.47 -12.57 -19.42
CA GLY A 256 -6.30 -13.65 -18.43
C GLY A 256 -7.51 -13.83 -17.50
N ARG A 257 -8.58 -13.05 -17.69
CA ARG A 257 -9.78 -13.12 -16.86
C ARG A 257 -10.58 -14.39 -17.10
N LEU A 258 -10.90 -15.08 -16.03
CA LEU A 258 -11.68 -16.31 -16.08
C LEU A 258 -13.18 -16.02 -16.29
N LYS A 259 -13.80 -16.86 -17.12
CA LYS A 259 -15.25 -16.92 -17.31
C LYS A 259 -15.87 -17.84 -16.27
N GLU A 260 -17.11 -17.55 -15.87
CA GLU A 260 -17.85 -18.44 -14.99
C GLU A 260 -18.20 -19.76 -15.71
N PRO A 261 -18.18 -20.90 -14.99
CA PRO A 261 -17.82 -21.04 -13.58
C PRO A 261 -16.29 -21.03 -13.38
N PHE A 262 -15.80 -20.27 -12.39
CA PHE A 262 -14.43 -20.42 -11.89
C PHE A 262 -14.38 -20.85 -10.42
N SER A 263 -13.20 -21.30 -9.99
CA SER A 263 -12.96 -21.74 -8.60
C SER A 263 -11.86 -20.91 -7.97
N LEU A 264 -12.14 -20.31 -6.81
CA LEU A 264 -11.19 -19.52 -6.04
C LEU A 264 -9.96 -20.35 -5.65
N VAL A 265 -10.17 -21.57 -5.12
CA VAL A 265 -9.08 -22.44 -4.64
C VAL A 265 -8.08 -22.84 -5.75
N ASP A 266 -8.54 -22.94 -6.99
CA ASP A 266 -7.68 -23.26 -8.15
C ASP A 266 -6.85 -22.06 -8.65
N ASN A 267 -7.15 -20.85 -8.15
CA ASN A 267 -6.59 -19.60 -8.67
C ASN A 267 -5.85 -18.76 -7.62
N LEU A 268 -5.61 -19.34 -6.43
CA LEU A 268 -4.72 -18.77 -5.44
C LEU A 268 -3.24 -19.05 -5.77
N PRO A 269 -2.30 -18.28 -5.20
CA PRO A 269 -0.88 -18.56 -5.32
C PRO A 269 -0.55 -19.99 -4.87
N PRO A 270 0.27 -20.75 -5.64
CA PRO A 270 0.46 -22.18 -5.40
C PRO A 270 1.24 -22.50 -4.11
N HIS A 271 2.01 -21.54 -3.59
CA HIS A 271 2.85 -21.69 -2.41
C HIS A 271 2.32 -20.92 -1.19
N LEU A 272 1.04 -20.54 -1.21
CA LEU A 272 0.43 -19.79 -0.13
C LEU A 272 0.43 -20.61 1.18
N GLU A 273 0.97 -20.00 2.24
CA GLU A 273 1.06 -20.59 3.59
C GLU A 273 0.00 -20.02 4.55
N SER A 274 -0.37 -18.76 4.38
CA SER A 274 -1.44 -18.11 5.16
C SER A 274 -2.32 -17.20 4.30
N LEU A 275 -3.62 -17.21 4.60
CA LEU A 275 -4.62 -16.31 4.02
C LEU A 275 -5.38 -15.58 5.12
N ARG A 276 -5.33 -14.25 5.14
CA ARG A 276 -6.17 -13.42 6.00
C ARG A 276 -7.20 -12.69 5.14
N ILE A 277 -8.47 -12.75 5.52
CA ILE A 277 -9.57 -12.15 4.76
C ILE A 277 -10.18 -11.01 5.55
N TYR A 278 -10.16 -9.80 4.98
CA TYR A 278 -10.82 -8.63 5.55
C TYR A 278 -12.27 -8.51 5.05
N GLY A 279 -13.18 -8.15 5.95
CA GLY A 279 -14.57 -7.86 5.64
C GLY A 279 -15.47 -9.08 5.39
N TYR A 280 -15.01 -10.30 5.64
CA TYR A 280 -15.82 -11.51 5.40
C TYR A 280 -16.99 -11.59 6.39
N GLY A 281 -18.20 -11.81 5.86
CA GLY A 281 -19.42 -11.92 6.66
C GLY A 281 -19.91 -10.61 7.30
N LEU A 282 -19.24 -9.48 7.01
CA LEU A 282 -19.65 -8.17 7.49
C LEU A 282 -20.48 -7.45 6.40
N PRO A 283 -21.56 -6.73 6.77
CA PRO A 283 -22.30 -5.93 5.81
C PRO A 283 -21.38 -4.81 5.30
N GLY A 284 -20.96 -4.90 4.04
CA GLY A 284 -20.24 -3.82 3.39
C GLY A 284 -21.24 -2.78 2.88
N GLU A 285 -21.22 -1.57 3.45
CA GLU A 285 -21.76 -0.42 2.73
C GLU A 285 -20.78 -0.09 1.61
N TYR A 286 -21.14 -0.45 0.38
CA TYR A 286 -20.31 -0.12 -0.77
C TYR A 286 -20.33 1.41 -0.96
N PRO A 287 -19.15 2.07 -1.08
CA PRO A 287 -19.08 3.52 -1.26
C PRO A 287 -19.86 3.99 -2.50
N HIS A 288 -20.04 3.09 -3.46
CA HIS A 288 -20.80 3.35 -4.66
C HIS A 288 -21.91 2.31 -4.78
N LYS A 289 -23.15 2.77 -4.57
CA LYS A 289 -24.39 2.00 -4.76
C LYS A 289 -24.48 1.50 -6.20
N TYR A 290 -23.83 0.38 -6.49
CA TYR A 290 -24.05 -0.34 -7.74
C TYR A 290 -25.46 -0.93 -7.68
N LYS A 291 -26.27 -0.56 -8.66
CA LYS A 291 -27.72 -0.79 -8.64
C LYS A 291 -28.09 -2.23 -9.01
N GLU A 292 -27.15 -2.98 -9.56
CA GLU A 292 -27.35 -4.36 -9.99
C GLU A 292 -26.76 -5.29 -8.94
N SER A 293 -27.60 -6.14 -8.34
CA SER A 293 -27.15 -7.27 -7.55
C SER A 293 -26.38 -8.22 -8.49
N LEU A 294 -25.05 -8.26 -8.39
CA LEU A 294 -24.36 -9.43 -8.90
C LEU A 294 -24.52 -10.54 -7.88
N ASP A 295 -24.98 -11.68 -8.37
CA ASP A 295 -24.99 -12.95 -7.67
C ASP A 295 -23.54 -13.47 -7.61
N LEU A 296 -22.67 -12.73 -6.92
CA LEU A 296 -21.34 -13.17 -6.59
C LEU A 296 -21.49 -14.10 -5.40
N ASP A 297 -21.50 -15.40 -5.64
CA ASP A 297 -21.55 -16.40 -4.57
C ASP A 297 -20.16 -16.52 -3.90
N VAL A 298 -19.71 -15.40 -3.33
CA VAL A 298 -18.43 -15.28 -2.62
C VAL A 298 -18.41 -16.25 -1.45
N GLU A 299 -19.54 -16.39 -0.76
CA GLU A 299 -19.75 -17.32 0.32
C GLU A 299 -19.52 -18.77 -0.14
N ALA A 300 -20.08 -19.21 -1.27
CA ALA A 300 -19.80 -20.54 -1.80
C ALA A 300 -18.36 -20.69 -2.26
N GLN A 301 -17.71 -19.66 -2.81
CA GLN A 301 -16.29 -19.72 -3.18
C GLN A 301 -15.39 -19.90 -1.94
N ILE A 302 -15.68 -19.21 -0.84
CA ILE A 302 -14.98 -19.37 0.43
C ILE A 302 -15.27 -20.74 1.04
N ALA A 303 -16.52 -21.21 1.01
CA ALA A 303 -16.88 -22.54 1.48
C ALA A 303 -16.16 -23.64 0.68
N ASN A 304 -16.09 -23.51 -0.64
CA ASN A 304 -15.36 -24.41 -1.52
C ASN A 304 -13.85 -24.41 -1.23
N LEU A 305 -13.27 -23.22 -0.98
CA LEU A 305 -11.89 -23.09 -0.54
C LEU A 305 -11.63 -23.86 0.75
N LEU A 306 -12.48 -23.72 1.77
CA LEU A 306 -12.34 -24.43 3.03
C LEU A 306 -12.44 -25.95 2.87
N GLU A 307 -13.34 -26.43 1.99
CA GLU A 307 -13.51 -27.85 1.72
C GLU A 307 -12.32 -28.45 0.97
N GLN A 308 -11.72 -27.71 0.03
CA GLN A 308 -10.73 -28.26 -0.90
C GLN A 308 -9.28 -27.86 -0.61
N LYS A 309 -9.03 -26.94 0.35
CA LYS A 309 -7.69 -26.42 0.64
C LYS A 309 -6.65 -27.51 0.90
N ASP A 310 -7.01 -28.57 1.63
CA ASP A 310 -6.05 -29.61 2.01
C ASP A 310 -5.59 -30.43 0.80
N ALA A 311 -6.43 -30.56 -0.22
CA ALA A 311 -6.12 -31.28 -1.45
C ALA A 311 -5.41 -30.41 -2.49
N LYS A 312 -5.81 -29.13 -2.62
CA LYS A 312 -5.37 -28.24 -3.70
C LYS A 312 -4.29 -27.24 -3.30
N LEU A 313 -4.26 -26.84 -2.02
CA LEU A 313 -3.33 -25.87 -1.45
C LEU A 313 -2.67 -26.49 -0.20
N PRO A 314 -1.87 -27.57 -0.35
CA PRO A 314 -1.31 -28.30 0.78
C PRO A 314 -0.36 -27.46 1.66
N SER A 315 0.14 -26.34 1.14
CA SER A 315 0.97 -25.39 1.88
C SER A 315 0.16 -24.47 2.80
N LEU A 316 -1.14 -24.29 2.53
CA LEU A 316 -2.02 -23.34 3.23
C LEU A 316 -2.41 -23.89 4.60
N LYS A 317 -1.75 -23.37 5.64
CA LYS A 317 -1.90 -23.85 7.02
C LYS A 317 -2.92 -23.03 7.79
N VAL A 318 -2.99 -21.73 7.53
CA VAL A 318 -3.73 -20.77 8.34
C VAL A 318 -4.67 -19.97 7.46
N ILE A 319 -5.94 -19.89 7.87
CA ILE A 319 -6.93 -18.99 7.29
C ILE A 319 -7.55 -18.17 8.42
N GLU A 320 -7.45 -16.85 8.34
CA GLU A 320 -7.96 -15.88 9.32
C GLU A 320 -9.07 -15.02 8.71
N GLY A 321 -9.96 -14.48 9.56
CA GLY A 321 -11.04 -13.60 9.13
C GLY A 321 -12.38 -14.28 8.82
N ILE A 322 -12.45 -15.62 8.93
CA ILE A 322 -13.68 -16.39 8.70
C ILE A 322 -14.45 -16.59 10.01
N ASP A 323 -13.89 -17.36 10.95
CA ASP A 323 -14.56 -17.66 12.23
C ASP A 323 -14.60 -16.44 13.16
N THR A 324 -13.53 -15.63 13.13
CA THR A 324 -13.43 -14.34 13.81
C THR A 324 -13.33 -13.27 12.72
N PRO A 325 -14.43 -12.59 12.38
CA PRO A 325 -14.43 -11.57 11.34
C PRO A 325 -13.41 -10.47 11.64
N ILE A 326 -12.65 -10.09 10.63
CA ILE A 326 -11.75 -8.94 10.70
C ILE A 326 -12.41 -7.83 9.87
N PRO A 327 -12.69 -6.64 10.44
CA PRO A 327 -13.25 -5.54 9.67
C PRO A 327 -12.28 -5.12 8.56
N HIS A 328 -12.84 -4.65 7.44
CA HIS A 328 -12.04 -3.96 6.45
C HIS A 328 -11.88 -2.49 6.86
N GLY A 329 -10.77 -1.89 6.44
CA GLY A 329 -10.53 -0.47 6.53
C GLY A 329 -11.61 0.32 5.80
N HIS A 330 -12.05 1.41 6.40
CA HIS A 330 -12.99 2.35 5.81
C HIS A 330 -12.61 3.77 6.24
N THR A 331 -12.83 4.74 5.35
CA THR A 331 -12.75 6.15 5.69
C THR A 331 -13.79 6.45 6.76
N VAL A 332 -13.39 7.23 7.77
CA VAL A 332 -14.32 7.67 8.82
C VAL A 332 -15.22 8.74 8.21
N GLU A 333 -16.53 8.58 8.31
CA GLU A 333 -17.51 9.50 7.69
C GLU A 333 -17.70 10.79 8.47
N ASP A 334 -17.43 10.77 9.77
CA ASP A 334 -17.53 11.94 10.66
C ASP A 334 -16.28 12.01 11.55
N CYS A 335 -15.52 13.10 11.45
CA CYS A 335 -14.32 13.30 12.25
C CYS A 335 -14.61 13.33 13.77
N ASP A 336 -15.88 13.53 14.16
CA ASP A 336 -16.32 13.50 15.57
C ASP A 336 -16.48 12.06 16.12
N ASP A 337 -16.48 11.03 15.26
CA ASP A 337 -16.54 9.63 15.66
C ASP A 337 -15.16 9.10 16.10
N GLU A 338 -14.61 9.67 17.19
CA GLU A 338 -13.25 9.42 17.67
C GLU A 338 -12.89 7.92 17.87
N HIS A 339 -13.89 7.10 18.19
CA HIS A 339 -13.74 5.66 18.39
C HIS A 339 -13.49 4.85 17.10
N LEU A 340 -13.74 5.46 15.93
CA LEU A 340 -13.46 4.89 14.61
C LEU A 340 -12.13 5.38 14.04
N LEU A 341 -11.57 6.45 14.61
CA LEU A 341 -10.26 6.97 14.22
C LEU A 341 -9.17 6.00 14.63
N TRP A 342 -8.27 5.72 13.71
CA TRP A 342 -7.07 4.98 13.97
C TRP A 342 -6.15 5.79 14.88
N GLN A 343 -5.75 5.17 15.99
CA GLN A 343 -4.77 5.73 16.92
C GLN A 343 -3.47 4.94 16.82
N ARG A 344 -2.34 5.65 16.78
CA ARG A 344 -1.02 5.01 16.81
C ARG A 344 -0.83 4.34 18.19
N GLU A 345 -0.40 3.09 18.19
CA GLU A 345 -0.15 2.30 19.42
C GLU A 345 0.81 3.01 20.40
N ASP A 346 1.71 3.87 19.89
CA ASP A 346 2.70 4.60 20.69
C ASP A 346 2.17 5.90 21.35
N TYR A 347 0.91 6.29 21.16
CA TYR A 347 0.32 7.47 21.83
C TYR A 347 0.01 7.23 23.32
N ASP A 348 0.27 6.03 23.85
CA ASP A 348 0.08 5.68 25.26
C ASP A 348 1.16 6.26 26.20
N TRP A 349 1.64 7.47 25.91
CA TRP A 349 2.45 8.28 26.82
C TRP A 349 1.56 9.31 27.53
N GLY A 350 0.85 8.87 28.59
CA GLY A 350 0.43 9.83 29.63
C GLY A 350 -0.99 9.73 30.21
N ALA A 351 -1.73 8.62 30.06
CA ALA A 351 -2.88 8.36 30.94
C ALA A 351 -2.39 7.95 32.34
N GLY A 352 -1.80 8.91 33.06
CA GLY A 352 -1.12 8.65 34.32
C GLY A 352 -0.58 9.91 35.01
N PHE A 353 -1.30 11.02 34.97
CA PHE A 353 -1.15 12.10 35.95
C PHE A 353 -2.52 12.59 36.42
N ASP A 354 -3.24 11.69 37.09
CA ASP A 354 -4.19 12.07 38.13
C ASP A 354 -3.46 12.07 39.48
N SER A 355 -3.12 13.26 39.98
CA SER A 355 -3.17 13.64 41.41
C SER A 355 -2.83 15.10 41.62
#